data_AF-A0A5B8VEX1-F1
#
_entry.id   AF-A0A5B8VEX1-F1
#
_cell.length_a   1.000
_cell.length_b   1.000
_cell.length_c   1.000
_cell.angle_alpha   90.00
_cell.angle_beta   90.00
_cell.angle_gamma   90.00
#
_symmetry.space_group_name_H-M   'P 1'
#
loop_
_entity.id
_entity.type
_entity.pdbx_description
1 polymer ?
#
loop_
_entity_poly.entity_id
_entity_poly.type
_entity_poly.pdbx_seq_one_letter_code
_entity_poly.pdbx_strand_id
1 'polypeptide(L)'
;MNVSRYIKASISVYKEISIQKKYNKNFLLPYLHDLEKKYDGQFSVEQKKKITDYYGLFITSFLCSSYKRLYGKKLTEAERKRATLFGILTPVGDDLFDIDKLDHKSIEQITFDPESFKAVTFSAQVAKEIQSFLLHNVPHKEAYIKASKAVLDIQAETVKQKNTAITKKEIEQITYTKGAVSVIIYHQCLDDAADKEMQEVLFLIGSLYQLGNDIFDLYKDVRDNIYTLINTCDNYIELKQKFIERIKLQNQKIMALPYAKKNKEIFCIIMNTINARSAVALDQFISFEKKKGEINWWQLERKDMIVDMEKPSNFLKWFYYIWKLPGLM
;
A
#
# COMPACT_ATOMS: atom_id res chain seq x y z
N MET A 1 1.02 23.33 -11.13
CA MET A 1 -0.43 23.10 -10.94
C MET A 1 -1.05 24.28 -10.21
N ASN A 2 -2.34 24.59 -10.43
CA ASN A 2 -3.00 25.73 -9.77
C ASN A 2 -3.29 25.41 -8.28
N VAL A 3 -3.10 26.38 -7.38
CA VAL A 3 -3.38 26.27 -5.92
C VAL A 3 -4.78 25.69 -5.63
N SER A 4 -5.77 26.08 -6.42
CA SER A 4 -7.15 25.55 -6.30
C SER A 4 -7.24 24.03 -6.48
N ARG A 5 -6.31 23.40 -7.20
CA ARG A 5 -6.24 21.93 -7.34
C ARG A 5 -5.83 21.26 -6.04
N TYR A 6 -4.87 21.83 -5.31
CA TYR A 6 -4.44 21.32 -4.01
C TYR A 6 -5.58 21.41 -2.99
N ILE A 7 -6.27 22.55 -2.94
CA ILE A 7 -7.44 22.73 -2.06
C ILE A 7 -8.52 21.70 -2.39
N LYS A 8 -8.82 21.50 -3.68
CA LYS A 8 -9.79 20.50 -4.12
C LYS A 8 -9.36 19.07 -3.80
N ALA A 9 -8.07 18.75 -3.90
CA ALA A 9 -7.51 17.45 -3.52
C ALA A 9 -7.65 17.20 -2.00
N SER A 10 -7.34 18.19 -1.17
CA SER A 10 -7.49 18.08 0.29
C SER A 10 -8.95 17.92 0.72
N ILE A 11 -9.84 18.77 0.20
CA ILE A 11 -11.29 18.68 0.50
C ILE A 11 -11.84 17.32 0.04
N SER A 12 -11.38 16.85 -1.10
CA SER A 12 -11.72 15.55 -1.66
C SER A 12 -11.41 14.40 -0.71
N VAL A 13 -10.15 14.30 -0.30
CA VAL A 13 -9.68 13.22 0.59
C VAL A 13 -10.39 13.31 1.94
N TYR A 14 -10.53 14.52 2.50
CA TYR A 14 -11.23 14.72 3.77
C TYR A 14 -12.70 14.25 3.73
N LYS A 15 -13.42 14.55 2.64
CA LYS A 15 -14.80 14.08 2.45
C LYS A 15 -14.86 12.55 2.35
N GLU A 16 -13.97 11.92 1.58
CA GLU A 16 -13.94 10.46 1.44
C GLU A 16 -13.51 9.73 2.72
N ILE A 17 -12.63 10.34 3.53
CA ILE A 17 -12.30 9.83 4.88
C ILE A 17 -13.56 9.87 5.77
N SER A 18 -14.31 10.97 5.76
CA SER A 18 -15.54 11.08 6.56
C SER A 18 -16.59 10.06 6.13
N ILE A 19 -16.78 9.85 4.82
CA ILE A 19 -17.70 8.84 4.27
C ILE A 19 -17.26 7.44 4.71
N GLN A 20 -15.98 7.10 4.55
CA GLN A 20 -15.47 5.77 4.92
C GLN A 20 -15.49 5.55 6.44
N LYS A 21 -15.27 6.56 7.28
CA LYS A 21 -15.46 6.42 8.74
C LYS A 21 -16.89 6.02 9.09
N LYS A 22 -17.88 6.64 8.44
CA LYS A 22 -19.29 6.26 8.60
C LYS A 22 -19.54 4.84 8.11
N TYR A 23 -18.99 4.48 6.95
CA TYR A 23 -19.07 3.13 6.40
C TYR A 23 -18.45 2.10 7.35
N ASN A 24 -17.26 2.36 7.90
CA ASN A 24 -16.59 1.47 8.83
C ASN A 24 -17.42 1.26 10.11
N LYS A 25 -18.02 2.33 10.65
CA LYS A 25 -18.90 2.22 11.81
C LYS A 25 -20.14 1.37 11.54
N ASN A 26 -20.73 1.52 10.35
CA ASN A 26 -22.01 0.90 10.02
C ASN A 26 -21.88 -0.51 9.44
N PHE A 27 -20.75 -0.83 8.82
CA PHE A 27 -20.51 -2.10 8.13
C PHE A 27 -19.27 -2.83 8.66
N LEU A 28 -18.08 -2.23 8.58
CA LEU A 28 -16.82 -2.94 8.89
C LEU A 28 -16.78 -3.44 10.34
N LEU A 29 -17.05 -2.59 11.32
CA LEU A 29 -16.97 -2.97 12.74
C LEU A 29 -18.00 -4.04 13.11
N PRO A 30 -19.30 -3.93 12.74
CA PRO A 30 -20.25 -5.02 12.90
C PRO A 30 -19.79 -6.30 12.20
N TYR A 31 -19.31 -6.21 10.96
CA TYR A 31 -18.88 -7.37 10.19
C TYR A 31 -17.68 -8.09 10.81
N LEU A 32 -16.71 -7.37 11.37
CA LEU A 32 -15.61 -7.98 12.12
C LEU A 32 -16.13 -8.72 13.36
N HIS A 33 -17.07 -8.13 14.10
CA HIS A 33 -17.68 -8.79 15.25
C HIS A 33 -18.46 -10.05 14.86
N ASP A 34 -19.19 -10.00 13.74
CA ASP A 34 -19.90 -11.16 13.21
C ASP A 34 -18.95 -12.29 12.81
N LEU A 35 -17.80 -11.96 12.20
CA LEU A 35 -16.76 -12.94 11.88
C LEU A 35 -16.18 -13.60 13.15
N GLU A 36 -15.86 -12.82 14.18
CA GLU A 36 -15.36 -13.32 15.47
C GLU A 36 -16.35 -14.28 16.12
N LYS A 37 -17.64 -13.89 16.14
CA LYS A 37 -18.70 -14.71 16.70
C LYS A 37 -18.96 -15.98 15.88
N LYS A 38 -18.96 -15.87 14.55
CA LYS A 38 -19.26 -16.98 13.64
C LYS A 38 -18.19 -18.07 13.68
N TYR A 39 -16.94 -17.66 13.86
CA TYR A 39 -15.78 -18.54 13.76
C TYR A 39 -15.09 -18.82 15.10
N ASP A 40 -15.71 -18.40 16.21
CA ASP A 40 -15.22 -18.59 17.59
C ASP A 40 -13.73 -18.23 17.74
N GLY A 41 -13.36 -17.08 17.18
CA GLY A 41 -12.00 -16.57 17.14
C GLY A 41 -11.95 -15.06 17.27
N GLN A 42 -10.76 -14.48 17.32
CA GLN A 42 -10.59 -13.04 17.55
C GLN A 42 -9.46 -12.48 16.70
N PHE A 43 -9.69 -11.29 16.15
CA PHE A 43 -8.62 -10.48 15.59
C PHE A 43 -7.81 -9.86 16.74
N SER A 44 -6.48 -9.90 16.64
CA SER A 44 -5.63 -9.21 17.63
C SER A 44 -5.88 -7.69 17.61
N VAL A 45 -5.51 -7.00 18.69
CA VAL A 45 -5.69 -5.54 18.80
C VAL A 45 -4.95 -4.81 17.67
N GLU A 46 -3.72 -5.23 17.39
CA GLU A 46 -2.89 -4.71 16.33
C GLU A 46 -3.50 -4.95 14.95
N GLN A 47 -4.03 -6.15 14.71
CA GLN A 47 -4.68 -6.51 13.46
C GLN A 47 -5.97 -5.72 13.25
N LYS A 48 -6.84 -5.63 14.26
CA LYS A 48 -8.04 -4.78 14.23
C LYS A 48 -7.68 -3.34 13.87
N LYS A 49 -6.65 -2.78 14.50
CA LYS A 49 -6.18 -1.41 14.22
C LYS A 49 -5.70 -1.26 12.77
N LYS A 50 -4.91 -2.20 12.25
CA LYS A 50 -4.50 -2.20 10.83
C LYS A 50 -5.70 -2.26 9.90
N ILE A 51 -6.67 -3.13 10.18
CA ILE A 51 -7.90 -3.29 9.39
C ILE A 51 -8.72 -1.99 9.42
N THR A 52 -8.98 -1.41 10.59
CA THR A 52 -9.93 -0.30 10.72
C THR A 52 -9.33 1.05 10.33
N ASP A 53 -8.07 1.29 10.66
CA ASP A 53 -7.46 2.63 10.58
C ASP A 53 -6.62 2.79 9.31
N TYR A 54 -6.02 1.71 8.81
CA TYR A 54 -5.15 1.74 7.64
C TYR A 54 -5.87 1.19 6.39
N TYR A 55 -6.15 -0.10 6.32
CA TYR A 55 -6.69 -0.70 5.08
C TYR A 55 -8.16 -0.31 4.84
N GLY A 56 -9.00 -0.47 5.85
CA GLY A 56 -10.43 -0.16 5.79
C GLY A 56 -10.75 1.33 5.80
N LEU A 57 -9.81 2.20 6.18
CA LEU A 57 -10.00 3.65 6.14
C LEU A 57 -9.11 4.31 5.08
N PHE A 58 -7.79 4.31 5.31
CA PHE A 58 -6.86 5.04 4.46
C PHE A 58 -6.83 4.49 3.04
N ILE A 59 -6.66 3.19 2.81
CA ILE A 59 -6.55 2.67 1.44
C ILE A 59 -7.85 2.88 0.65
N THR A 60 -9.01 2.59 1.23
CA THR A 60 -10.29 2.78 0.53
C THR A 60 -10.56 4.27 0.22
N SER A 61 -10.40 5.16 1.21
CA SER A 61 -10.64 6.60 1.03
C SER A 61 -9.58 7.30 0.19
N PHE A 62 -8.33 6.86 0.23
CA PHE A 62 -7.21 7.54 -0.41
C PHE A 62 -6.91 6.97 -1.78
N LEU A 63 -6.83 5.65 -1.91
CA LEU A 63 -6.41 4.97 -3.13
C LEU A 63 -7.61 4.74 -4.05
N CYS A 64 -8.57 3.94 -3.60
CA CYS A 64 -9.71 3.51 -4.42
C CYS A 64 -10.57 4.71 -4.86
N SER A 65 -10.85 5.64 -3.94
CA SER A 65 -11.62 6.85 -4.29
C SER A 65 -10.92 7.75 -5.31
N SER A 66 -9.59 7.79 -5.28
CA SER A 66 -8.77 8.58 -6.20
C SER A 66 -8.80 8.00 -7.61
N TYR A 67 -8.84 6.67 -7.76
CA TYR A 67 -9.06 6.02 -9.06
C TYR A 67 -10.42 6.39 -9.65
N LYS A 68 -11.49 6.23 -8.87
CA LYS A 68 -12.84 6.59 -9.34
C LYS A 68 -12.91 8.06 -9.75
N ARG A 69 -12.29 8.94 -8.98
CA ARG A 69 -12.22 10.36 -9.30
C ARG A 69 -11.43 10.66 -10.56
N LEU A 70 -10.34 9.94 -10.80
CA LEU A 70 -9.57 10.04 -12.05
C LEU A 70 -10.52 9.83 -13.24
N TYR A 71 -11.42 8.85 -13.14
CA TYR A 71 -12.46 8.52 -14.12
C TYR A 71 -13.67 9.48 -14.11
N GLY A 72 -13.69 10.48 -13.23
CA GLY A 72 -14.83 11.39 -13.06
C GLY A 72 -16.02 10.77 -12.32
N LYS A 73 -15.82 9.62 -11.66
CA LYS A 73 -16.83 8.85 -10.92
C LYS A 73 -16.59 8.96 -9.41
N LYS A 74 -17.51 8.37 -8.63
CA LYS A 74 -17.39 8.16 -7.18
C LYS A 74 -17.38 6.65 -6.90
N LEU A 75 -16.87 6.24 -5.73
CA LEU A 75 -17.02 4.87 -5.26
C LEU A 75 -18.49 4.55 -5.02
N THR A 76 -18.97 3.45 -5.60
CA THR A 76 -20.27 2.87 -5.27
C THR A 76 -20.21 2.14 -3.92
N GLU A 77 -21.36 1.83 -3.33
CA GLU A 77 -21.43 1.00 -2.12
C GLU A 77 -20.86 -0.41 -2.35
N ALA A 78 -21.08 -0.99 -3.54
CA ALA A 78 -20.55 -2.30 -3.89
C ALA A 78 -19.01 -2.28 -4.01
N GLU A 79 -18.45 -1.28 -4.68
CA GLU A 79 -17.00 -1.08 -4.77
C GLU A 79 -16.37 -0.85 -3.39
N ARG A 80 -17.03 -0.01 -2.56
CA ARG A 80 -16.58 0.26 -1.19
C ARG A 80 -16.57 -1.00 -0.34
N LYS A 81 -17.61 -1.85 -0.47
CA LYS A 81 -17.67 -3.15 0.21
C LYS A 81 -16.51 -4.04 -0.21
N ARG A 82 -16.29 -4.26 -1.51
CA ARG A 82 -15.21 -5.12 -2.00
C ARG A 82 -13.83 -4.62 -1.57
N ALA A 83 -13.54 -3.32 -1.73
CA ALA A 83 -12.27 -2.74 -1.30
C ALA A 83 -12.06 -2.83 0.22
N THR A 84 -13.12 -2.61 1.02
CA THR A 84 -13.06 -2.71 2.49
C THR A 84 -12.80 -4.16 2.93
N LEU A 85 -13.49 -5.12 2.32
CA LEU A 85 -13.30 -6.55 2.60
C LEU A 85 -11.92 -7.04 2.18
N PHE A 86 -11.42 -6.61 1.02
CA PHE A 86 -10.04 -6.89 0.65
C PHE A 86 -9.03 -6.26 1.63
N GLY A 87 -9.36 -5.11 2.24
CA GLY A 87 -8.59 -4.54 3.34
C GLY A 87 -8.53 -5.37 4.63
N ILE A 88 -9.46 -6.30 4.84
CA ILE A 88 -9.37 -7.31 5.90
C ILE A 88 -8.41 -8.43 5.46
N LEU A 89 -8.50 -8.86 4.20
CA LEU A 89 -7.66 -9.94 3.66
C LEU A 89 -6.17 -9.63 3.71
N THR A 90 -5.74 -8.38 3.59
CA THR A 90 -4.31 -8.06 3.61
C THR A 90 -3.63 -8.51 4.91
N PRO A 91 -4.02 -8.01 6.11
CA PRO A 91 -3.40 -8.45 7.36
C PRO A 91 -3.81 -9.88 7.78
N VAL A 92 -4.95 -10.41 7.32
CA VAL A 92 -5.30 -11.83 7.56
C VAL A 92 -4.43 -12.74 6.70
N GLY A 93 -4.10 -12.33 5.48
CA GLY A 93 -3.23 -13.06 4.56
C GLY A 93 -1.81 -13.20 5.11
N ASP A 94 -1.26 -12.15 5.72
CA ASP A 94 0.03 -12.22 6.43
C ASP A 94 -0.01 -13.31 7.52
N ASP A 95 -1.07 -13.36 8.33
CA ASP A 95 -1.21 -14.36 9.40
C ASP A 95 -1.28 -15.80 8.88
N LEU A 96 -1.80 -16.03 7.67
CA LEU A 96 -1.81 -17.37 7.06
C LEU A 96 -0.38 -17.91 6.88
N PHE A 97 0.58 -17.04 6.57
CA PHE A 97 1.99 -17.40 6.44
C PHE A 97 2.71 -17.39 7.80
N ASP A 98 2.56 -16.32 8.57
CA ASP A 98 3.44 -16.04 9.71
C ASP A 98 2.97 -16.71 11.00
N ILE A 99 1.65 -16.76 11.24
CA ILE A 99 1.04 -17.29 12.46
C ILE A 99 0.58 -18.73 12.26
N ASP A 100 -0.29 -18.94 11.27
CA ASP A 100 -0.89 -20.25 10.98
C ASP A 100 0.10 -21.19 10.29
N LYS A 101 1.16 -20.64 9.68
CA LYS A 101 2.22 -21.37 8.96
C LYS A 101 1.65 -22.35 7.94
N LEU A 102 0.60 -21.94 7.23
CA LEU A 102 0.03 -22.74 6.16
C LEU A 102 1.05 -22.88 5.03
N ASP A 103 1.03 -24.05 4.37
CA ASP A 103 1.85 -24.25 3.20
C ASP A 103 1.33 -23.43 2.01
N HIS A 104 2.22 -23.21 1.02
CA HIS A 104 1.88 -22.42 -0.16
C HIS A 104 0.65 -22.99 -0.89
N LYS A 105 0.49 -24.32 -0.92
CA LYS A 105 -0.64 -24.99 -1.59
C LYS A 105 -1.97 -24.67 -0.90
N SER A 106 -2.00 -24.64 0.42
CA SER A 106 -3.20 -24.29 1.21
C SER A 106 -3.59 -22.84 0.96
N ILE A 107 -2.63 -21.92 0.95
CA ILE A 107 -2.88 -20.50 0.69
C ILE A 107 -3.31 -20.28 -0.77
N GLU A 108 -2.71 -20.99 -1.72
CA GLU A 108 -3.14 -21.01 -3.11
C GLU A 108 -4.59 -21.50 -3.25
N GLN A 109 -4.95 -22.58 -2.55
CA GLN A 109 -6.31 -23.09 -2.54
C GLN A 109 -7.29 -22.09 -1.92
N ILE A 110 -6.97 -21.48 -0.78
CA ILE A 110 -7.79 -20.39 -0.20
C ILE A 110 -7.96 -19.25 -1.22
N THR A 111 -6.92 -18.91 -1.97
CA THR A 111 -6.92 -17.77 -2.90
C THR A 111 -7.79 -18.02 -4.14
N PHE A 112 -7.73 -19.23 -4.72
CA PHE A 112 -8.33 -19.50 -6.03
C PHE A 112 -9.53 -20.45 -6.00
N ASP A 113 -9.62 -21.29 -4.99
CA ASP A 113 -10.72 -22.24 -4.78
C ASP A 113 -11.10 -22.33 -3.29
N PRO A 114 -11.49 -21.21 -2.66
CA PRO A 114 -11.76 -21.15 -1.23
C PRO A 114 -12.89 -22.08 -0.79
N GLU A 115 -13.87 -22.36 -1.67
CA GLU A 115 -15.03 -23.18 -1.33
C GLU A 115 -14.64 -24.62 -1.01
N SER A 116 -13.68 -25.19 -1.75
CA SER A 116 -13.15 -26.54 -1.53
C SER A 116 -12.16 -26.63 -0.36
N PHE A 117 -11.62 -25.50 0.10
CA PHE A 117 -10.66 -25.49 1.20
C PHE A 117 -11.33 -25.75 2.56
N LYS A 118 -10.79 -26.69 3.34
CA LYS A 118 -11.27 -26.99 4.70
C LYS A 118 -10.52 -26.13 5.73
N ALA A 119 -11.04 -24.93 5.98
CA ALA A 119 -10.44 -24.00 6.95
C ALA A 119 -10.63 -24.46 8.40
N VAL A 120 -9.52 -24.48 9.15
CA VAL A 120 -9.48 -24.89 10.57
C VAL A 120 -9.18 -23.70 11.49
N THR A 121 -8.22 -22.86 11.12
CA THR A 121 -7.85 -21.67 11.90
C THR A 121 -8.84 -20.52 11.64
N PHE A 122 -8.95 -19.61 12.61
CA PHE A 122 -9.77 -18.41 12.50
C PHE A 122 -9.39 -17.58 11.24
N SER A 123 -8.09 -17.31 11.05
CA SER A 123 -7.61 -16.53 9.91
C SER A 123 -7.94 -17.20 8.57
N ALA A 124 -7.80 -18.53 8.47
CA ALA A 124 -8.17 -19.26 7.26
C ALA A 124 -9.68 -19.27 6.99
N GLN A 125 -10.51 -19.30 8.04
CA GLN A 125 -11.97 -19.23 7.91
C GLN A 125 -12.42 -17.85 7.43
N VAL A 126 -11.86 -16.79 8.00
CA VAL A 126 -12.07 -15.40 7.56
C VAL A 126 -11.60 -15.22 6.12
N ALA A 127 -10.39 -15.69 5.79
CA ALA A 127 -9.84 -15.59 4.44
C ALA A 127 -10.72 -16.32 3.42
N LYS A 128 -11.15 -17.55 3.73
CA LYS A 128 -12.07 -18.33 2.91
C LYS A 128 -13.38 -17.57 2.65
N GLU A 129 -14.03 -17.03 3.69
CA GLU A 129 -15.29 -16.32 3.52
C GLU A 129 -15.15 -15.10 2.60
N ILE A 130 -14.16 -14.25 2.89
CA ILE A 130 -14.00 -13.01 2.14
C ILE A 130 -13.53 -13.29 0.72
N GLN A 131 -12.62 -14.23 0.50
CA GLN A 131 -12.15 -14.58 -0.83
C GLN A 131 -13.28 -15.20 -1.67
N SER A 132 -14.12 -16.04 -1.06
CA SER A 132 -15.33 -16.56 -1.72
C SER A 132 -16.22 -15.40 -2.15
N PHE A 133 -16.49 -14.44 -1.26
CA PHE A 133 -17.28 -13.27 -1.61
C PHE A 133 -16.66 -12.48 -2.77
N LEU A 134 -15.36 -12.21 -2.74
CA LEU A 134 -14.69 -11.44 -3.79
C LEU A 134 -14.75 -12.16 -5.14
N LEU A 135 -14.43 -13.46 -5.21
CA LEU A 135 -14.48 -14.23 -6.46
C LEU A 135 -15.87 -14.29 -7.10
N HIS A 136 -16.94 -14.12 -6.33
CA HIS A 136 -18.32 -14.05 -6.82
C HIS A 136 -18.77 -12.63 -7.20
N ASN A 137 -18.16 -11.58 -6.63
CA ASN A 137 -18.69 -10.22 -6.70
C ASN A 137 -17.77 -9.21 -7.40
N VAL A 138 -16.52 -9.58 -7.73
CA VAL A 138 -15.66 -8.74 -8.57
C VAL A 138 -16.18 -8.73 -10.01
N PRO A 139 -16.18 -7.57 -10.68
CA PRO A 139 -16.74 -7.44 -12.02
C PRO A 139 -15.81 -8.02 -13.10
N HIS A 140 -14.49 -8.04 -12.85
CA HIS A 140 -13.47 -8.53 -13.77
C HIS A 140 -12.70 -9.70 -13.14
N LYS A 141 -13.36 -10.85 -13.01
CA LYS A 141 -12.86 -12.02 -12.27
C LYS A 141 -11.47 -12.47 -12.72
N GLU A 142 -11.20 -12.54 -14.03
CA GLU A 142 -9.89 -12.94 -14.54
C GLU A 142 -8.77 -11.97 -14.15
N ALA A 143 -9.04 -10.66 -14.24
CA ALA A 143 -8.07 -9.64 -13.85
C ALA A 143 -7.80 -9.67 -12.34
N TYR A 144 -8.82 -9.89 -11.53
CA TYR A 144 -8.69 -10.06 -10.08
C TYR A 144 -7.90 -11.34 -9.71
N ILE A 145 -8.17 -12.48 -10.36
CA ILE A 145 -7.42 -13.72 -10.15
C ILE A 145 -5.95 -13.53 -10.53
N LYS A 146 -5.67 -12.90 -11.68
CA LYS A 146 -4.30 -12.59 -12.10
C LYS A 146 -3.58 -11.70 -11.10
N ALA A 147 -4.25 -10.67 -10.58
CA ALA A 147 -3.68 -9.80 -9.55
C ALA A 147 -3.45 -10.55 -8.23
N SER A 148 -4.38 -11.42 -7.84
CA SER A 148 -4.26 -12.28 -6.64
C SER A 148 -3.08 -13.23 -6.74
N LYS A 149 -2.86 -13.83 -7.92
CA LYS A 149 -1.67 -14.65 -8.20
C LYS A 149 -0.38 -13.86 -8.10
N ALA A 150 -0.35 -12.65 -8.64
CA ALA A 150 0.83 -11.80 -8.53
C ALA A 150 1.14 -11.40 -7.06
N VAL A 151 0.13 -11.20 -6.21
CA VAL A 151 0.31 -10.98 -4.76
C VAL A 151 0.86 -12.23 -4.08
N LEU A 152 0.31 -13.41 -4.36
CA LEU A 152 0.78 -14.66 -3.79
C LEU A 152 2.24 -14.95 -4.18
N ASP A 153 2.55 -14.83 -5.47
CA ASP A 153 3.88 -15.12 -6.01
C ASP A 153 4.93 -14.16 -5.44
N ILE A 154 4.62 -12.85 -5.33
CA ILE A 154 5.58 -11.91 -4.75
C ILE A 154 5.78 -12.14 -3.25
N GLN A 155 4.74 -12.56 -2.52
CA GLN A 155 4.87 -12.86 -1.10
C GLN A 155 5.84 -14.03 -0.87
N ALA A 156 5.76 -15.07 -1.70
CA ALA A 156 6.73 -16.17 -1.68
C ALA A 156 8.18 -15.68 -1.94
N GLU A 157 8.34 -14.74 -2.87
CA GLU A 157 9.65 -14.16 -3.20
C GLU A 157 10.26 -13.30 -2.07
N THR A 158 9.44 -12.71 -1.19
CA THR A 158 9.94 -11.88 -0.07
C THR A 158 10.81 -12.66 0.92
N VAL A 159 10.72 -14.00 0.96
CA VAL A 159 11.61 -14.84 1.76
C VAL A 159 13.09 -14.61 1.41
N LYS A 160 13.40 -14.27 0.15
CA LYS A 160 14.76 -13.93 -0.28
C LYS A 160 15.32 -12.73 0.48
N GLN A 161 14.47 -11.79 0.91
CA GLN A 161 14.89 -10.62 1.69
C GLN A 161 15.33 -10.97 3.12
N LYS A 162 15.21 -12.23 3.56
CA LYS A 162 15.79 -12.71 4.84
C LYS A 162 17.19 -13.32 4.65
N ASN A 163 17.66 -13.45 3.41
CA ASN A 163 18.97 -14.01 3.10
C ASN A 163 20.00 -12.88 2.93
N THR A 164 21.10 -12.95 3.67
CA THR A 164 22.19 -11.96 3.63
C THR A 164 22.89 -11.87 2.27
N ALA A 165 22.77 -12.92 1.44
CA ALA A 165 23.34 -12.98 0.09
C ALA A 165 22.46 -12.36 -1.00
N ILE A 166 21.28 -11.82 -0.66
CA ILE A 166 20.39 -11.20 -1.63
C ILE A 166 21.07 -10.03 -2.35
N THR A 167 20.94 -9.97 -3.67
CA THR A 167 21.54 -8.90 -4.47
C THR A 167 20.69 -7.62 -4.43
N LYS A 168 21.33 -6.46 -4.62
CA LYS A 168 20.62 -5.17 -4.73
C LYS A 168 19.52 -5.17 -5.80
N LYS A 169 19.75 -5.89 -6.91
CA LYS A 169 18.77 -6.03 -8.01
C LYS A 169 17.53 -6.82 -7.58
N GLU A 170 17.73 -7.89 -6.81
CA GLU A 170 16.62 -8.68 -6.26
C GLU A 170 15.82 -7.89 -5.23
N ILE A 171 16.50 -7.18 -4.31
CA ILE A 171 15.83 -6.28 -3.36
C ILE A 171 14.98 -5.25 -4.11
N GLU A 172 15.55 -4.60 -5.13
CA GLU A 172 14.83 -3.60 -5.93
C GLU A 172 13.60 -4.19 -6.63
N GLN A 173 13.75 -5.34 -7.28
CA GLN A 173 12.67 -6.03 -7.95
C GLN A 173 11.55 -6.41 -6.98
N ILE A 174 11.90 -6.93 -5.79
CA ILE A 174 10.92 -7.33 -4.78
C ILE A 174 10.20 -6.09 -4.22
N THR A 175 10.92 -5.06 -3.78
CA THR A 175 10.34 -3.81 -3.27
C THR A 175 9.38 -3.21 -4.29
N TYR A 176 9.78 -3.09 -5.56
CA TYR A 176 8.91 -2.48 -6.56
C TYR A 176 7.71 -3.34 -6.94
N THR A 177 7.91 -4.64 -7.12
CA THR A 177 6.82 -5.55 -7.50
C THR A 177 5.80 -5.67 -6.37
N LYS A 178 6.24 -5.82 -5.11
CA LYS A 178 5.35 -5.96 -3.95
C LYS A 178 4.38 -4.80 -3.83
N GLY A 179 4.89 -3.57 -3.92
CA GLY A 179 4.06 -2.38 -3.90
C GLY A 179 3.13 -2.29 -5.10
N ALA A 180 3.64 -2.57 -6.31
CA ALA A 180 2.86 -2.52 -7.54
C ALA A 180 1.66 -3.46 -7.51
N VAL A 181 1.87 -4.75 -7.20
CA VAL A 181 0.79 -5.75 -7.21
C VAL A 181 -0.24 -5.46 -6.12
N SER A 182 0.20 -4.98 -4.95
CA SER A 182 -0.68 -4.58 -3.84
C SER A 182 -1.62 -3.45 -4.26
N VAL A 183 -1.12 -2.47 -5.01
CA VAL A 183 -1.93 -1.34 -5.49
C VAL A 183 -2.85 -1.76 -6.63
N ILE A 184 -2.39 -2.65 -7.52
CA ILE A 184 -3.17 -3.15 -8.66
C ILE A 184 -4.36 -3.99 -8.18
N ILE A 185 -4.19 -4.87 -7.19
CA ILE A 185 -5.31 -5.74 -6.75
C ILE A 185 -6.46 -4.93 -6.12
N TYR A 186 -6.17 -3.83 -5.42
CA TYR A 186 -7.22 -2.90 -4.95
C TYR A 186 -7.99 -2.27 -6.11
N HIS A 187 -7.30 -1.97 -7.22
CA HIS A 187 -7.95 -1.48 -8.42
C HIS A 187 -8.88 -2.53 -9.04
N GLN A 188 -8.45 -3.80 -9.08
CA GLN A 188 -9.27 -4.90 -9.61
C GLN A 188 -10.50 -5.25 -8.75
N CYS A 189 -10.61 -4.68 -7.54
CA CYS A 189 -11.83 -4.74 -6.73
C CYS A 189 -12.91 -3.74 -7.18
N LEU A 190 -12.61 -2.85 -8.13
CA LEU A 190 -13.50 -1.78 -8.62
C LEU A 190 -14.22 -2.18 -9.92
N ASP A 191 -15.24 -1.41 -10.30
CA ASP A 191 -16.06 -1.68 -11.50
C ASP A 191 -15.31 -1.43 -12.82
N ASP A 192 -14.30 -0.56 -12.79
CA ASP A 192 -13.47 -0.26 -13.96
C ASP A 192 -12.20 -1.12 -13.94
N ALA A 193 -11.88 -1.81 -15.04
CA ALA A 193 -10.63 -2.54 -15.20
C ALA A 193 -9.48 -1.59 -15.55
N ALA A 194 -8.27 -1.84 -15.03
CA ALA A 194 -7.08 -1.09 -15.43
C ALA A 194 -6.60 -1.56 -16.80
N ASP A 195 -6.62 -0.67 -17.79
CA ASP A 195 -5.93 -0.85 -19.07
C ASP A 195 -4.39 -0.85 -18.88
N LYS A 196 -3.65 -1.05 -19.97
CA LYS A 196 -2.19 -1.18 -19.92
C LYS A 196 -1.53 0.08 -19.37
N GLU A 197 -1.97 1.25 -19.83
CA GLU A 197 -1.46 2.56 -19.42
C GLU A 197 -1.73 2.82 -17.93
N MET A 198 -2.93 2.48 -17.45
CA MET A 198 -3.27 2.57 -16.04
C MET A 198 -2.46 1.58 -15.21
N GLN A 199 -2.24 0.35 -15.67
CA GLN A 199 -1.39 -0.63 -14.97
C GLN A 199 0.06 -0.12 -14.83
N GLU A 200 0.63 0.53 -15.86
CA GLU A 200 1.95 1.17 -15.76
C GLU A 200 1.97 2.27 -14.69
N VAL A 201 0.93 3.09 -14.62
CA VAL A 201 0.79 4.13 -13.58
C VAL A 201 0.68 3.51 -12.19
N LEU A 202 -0.15 2.48 -12.02
CA LEU A 202 -0.33 1.76 -10.76
C LEU A 202 0.96 1.09 -10.31
N PHE A 203 1.74 0.54 -11.25
CA PHE A 203 3.05 -0.04 -10.96
C PHE A 203 4.01 1.01 -10.38
N LEU A 204 4.10 2.19 -11.00
CA LEU A 204 4.94 3.27 -10.51
C LEU A 204 4.50 3.77 -9.14
N ILE A 205 3.21 4.00 -8.94
CA ILE A 205 2.64 4.42 -7.64
C ILE A 205 2.95 3.39 -6.57
N GLY A 206 2.61 2.12 -6.82
CA GLY A 206 2.81 1.04 -5.85
C GLY A 206 4.28 0.85 -5.49
N SER A 207 5.17 0.87 -6.48
CA SER A 207 6.61 0.74 -6.23
C SER A 207 7.18 1.86 -5.35
N LEU A 208 6.73 3.10 -5.54
CA LEU A 208 7.10 4.22 -4.67
C LEU A 208 6.50 4.10 -3.27
N TYR A 209 5.29 3.54 -3.16
CA TYR A 209 4.63 3.33 -1.87
C TYR A 209 5.31 2.25 -1.04
N GLN A 210 5.76 1.15 -1.65
CA GLN A 210 6.52 0.13 -0.93
C GLN A 210 7.89 0.66 -0.50
N LEU A 211 8.61 1.38 -1.37
CA LEU A 211 9.85 2.04 -0.96
C LEU A 211 9.59 3.03 0.19
N GLY A 212 8.46 3.75 0.14
CA GLY A 212 8.01 4.59 1.24
C GLY A 212 7.72 3.81 2.52
N ASN A 213 7.12 2.62 2.43
CA ASN A 213 6.88 1.74 3.57
C ASN A 213 8.21 1.28 4.19
N ASP A 214 9.15 0.75 3.38
CA ASP A 214 10.48 0.33 3.83
C ASP A 214 11.25 1.48 4.54
N ILE A 215 11.06 2.73 4.12
CA ILE A 215 11.64 3.91 4.78
C ILE A 215 11.13 4.08 6.22
N PHE A 216 9.83 3.92 6.43
CA PHE A 216 9.22 4.11 7.75
C PHE A 216 9.30 2.84 8.63
N ASP A 217 9.41 1.67 8.01
CA ASP A 217 9.57 0.39 8.68
C ASP A 217 11.04 0.00 8.91
N LEU A 218 12.01 0.86 8.58
CA LEU A 218 13.45 0.63 8.73
C LEU A 218 13.84 -0.05 10.05
N TYR A 219 13.34 0.45 11.19
CA TYR A 219 13.61 -0.17 12.49
C TYR A 219 13.10 -1.59 12.58
N LYS A 220 11.86 -1.82 12.15
CA LYS A 220 11.23 -3.15 12.16
C LYS A 220 11.99 -4.09 11.24
N ASP A 221 12.24 -3.69 10.00
CA ASP A 221 12.90 -4.51 8.99
C ASP A 221 14.31 -4.93 9.44
N VAL A 222 15.09 -4.02 10.03
CA VAL A 222 16.42 -4.36 10.57
C VAL A 222 16.32 -5.36 11.73
N ARG A 223 15.31 -5.25 12.61
CA ARG A 223 15.13 -6.18 13.74
C ARG A 223 14.60 -7.54 13.31
N ASP A 224 13.83 -7.57 12.23
CA ASP A 224 13.29 -8.80 11.63
C ASP A 224 14.28 -9.45 10.64
N ASN A 225 15.49 -8.91 10.51
CA ASN A 225 16.52 -9.33 9.54
C ASN A 225 16.03 -9.34 8.08
N ILE A 226 15.27 -8.30 7.72
CA ILE A 226 14.76 -8.09 6.36
C ILE A 226 15.65 -7.05 5.67
N TYR A 227 16.29 -7.46 4.58
CA TYR A 227 17.13 -6.62 3.72
C TYR A 227 16.26 -5.84 2.73
N THR A 228 16.29 -4.52 2.83
CA THR A 228 15.50 -3.59 2.00
C THR A 228 16.40 -2.57 1.32
N LEU A 229 15.88 -1.87 0.31
CA LEU A 229 16.61 -0.80 -0.38
C LEU A 229 17.11 0.28 0.58
N ILE A 230 16.48 0.43 1.74
CA ILE A 230 16.84 1.47 2.72
C ILE A 230 17.98 1.02 3.60
N ASN A 231 17.93 -0.19 4.16
CA ASN A 231 18.97 -0.64 5.08
C ASN A 231 20.23 -1.19 4.39
N THR A 232 20.17 -1.47 3.07
CA THR A 232 21.35 -1.84 2.25
C THR A 232 21.84 -0.70 1.35
N CYS A 233 21.46 0.54 1.64
CA CYS A 233 21.83 1.71 0.84
C CYS A 233 23.21 2.25 1.26
N ASP A 234 24.12 2.38 0.30
CA ASP A 234 25.45 2.96 0.55
C ASP A 234 25.48 4.49 0.40
N ASN A 235 24.49 5.06 -0.30
CA ASN A 235 24.46 6.49 -0.62
C ASN A 235 23.01 7.02 -0.69
N TYR A 236 22.61 7.75 0.35
CA TYR A 236 21.23 8.27 0.42
C TYR A 236 20.94 9.42 -0.55
N ILE A 237 21.97 10.14 -1.03
CA ILE A 237 21.81 11.17 -2.05
C ILE A 237 21.43 10.51 -3.38
N GLU A 238 22.11 9.43 -3.77
CA GLU A 238 21.81 8.67 -4.98
C GLU A 238 20.42 8.02 -4.89
N LEU A 239 20.09 7.41 -3.75
CA LEU A 239 18.77 6.82 -3.52
C LEU A 239 17.66 7.87 -3.66
N LYS A 240 17.85 9.07 -3.10
CA LYS A 240 16.90 10.17 -3.25
C LYS A 240 16.79 10.64 -4.70
N GLN A 241 17.89 10.69 -5.44
CA GLN A 241 17.83 11.04 -6.86
C GLN A 241 16.98 10.02 -7.65
N LYS A 242 17.22 8.72 -7.48
CA LYS A 242 16.41 7.66 -8.10
C LYS A 242 14.94 7.75 -7.72
N PHE A 243 14.65 8.04 -6.45
CA PHE A 243 13.29 8.26 -5.96
C PHE A 243 12.61 9.43 -6.68
N ILE A 244 13.29 10.57 -6.83
CA ILE A 244 12.76 11.75 -7.54
C ILE A 244 12.57 11.48 -9.04
N GLU A 245 13.49 10.79 -9.69
CA GLU A 245 13.38 10.40 -11.10
C GLU A 245 12.16 9.50 -11.33
N ARG A 246 11.92 8.55 -10.43
CA ARG A 246 10.75 7.68 -10.48
C ARG A 246 9.44 8.44 -10.24
N ILE A 247 9.44 9.47 -9.38
CA ILE A 247 8.29 10.37 -9.23
C ILE A 247 8.01 11.16 -10.50
N LYS A 248 9.04 11.67 -11.19
CA LYS A 248 8.86 12.35 -12.49
C LYS A 248 8.19 11.41 -13.49
N LEU A 249 8.69 10.19 -13.61
CA LEU A 249 8.10 9.19 -14.49
C LEU A 249 6.64 8.86 -14.12
N GLN A 250 6.34 8.69 -12.82
CA GLN A 250 4.97 8.54 -12.33
C GLN A 250 4.08 9.70 -12.78
N ASN A 251 4.53 10.94 -12.59
CA ASN A 251 3.75 12.13 -12.91
C ASN A 251 3.53 12.27 -14.43
N GLN A 252 4.56 12.02 -15.24
CA GLN A 252 4.45 11.99 -16.70
C GLN A 252 3.40 10.98 -17.15
N LYS A 253 3.48 9.74 -16.64
CA LYS A 253 2.53 8.66 -16.99
C LYS A 253 1.11 8.98 -16.54
N ILE A 254 0.92 9.52 -15.34
CA ILE A 254 -0.39 10.02 -14.87
C ILE A 254 -0.93 11.08 -15.83
N MET A 255 -0.11 12.04 -16.23
CA MET A 255 -0.54 13.13 -17.10
C MET A 255 -0.78 12.69 -18.55
N ALA A 256 -0.21 11.56 -18.99
CA ALA A 256 -0.45 10.97 -20.29
C ALA A 256 -1.79 10.21 -20.40
N LEU A 257 -2.42 9.83 -19.28
CA LEU A 257 -3.69 9.10 -19.29
C LEU A 257 -4.82 9.85 -20.04
N PRO A 258 -5.78 9.14 -20.65
CA PRO A 258 -6.83 9.73 -21.49
C PRO A 258 -8.00 10.33 -20.68
N TYR A 259 -7.72 10.88 -19.48
CA TYR A 259 -8.73 11.48 -18.61
C TYR A 259 -8.66 13.01 -18.59
N ALA A 260 -9.73 13.64 -18.10
CA ALA A 260 -9.78 15.09 -17.98
C ALA A 260 -8.58 15.64 -17.19
N LYS A 261 -7.89 16.66 -17.73
CA LYS A 261 -6.70 17.28 -17.13
C LYS A 261 -6.88 17.58 -15.64
N LYS A 262 -8.04 18.13 -15.26
CA LYS A 262 -8.37 18.45 -13.87
C LYS A 262 -8.33 17.23 -12.93
N ASN A 263 -8.76 16.06 -13.42
CA ASN A 263 -8.81 14.84 -12.64
C ASN A 263 -7.40 14.25 -12.49
N LYS A 264 -6.60 14.28 -13.57
CA LYS A 264 -5.18 13.87 -13.57
C LYS A 264 -4.34 14.70 -12.60
N GLU A 265 -4.52 16.02 -12.60
CA GLU A 265 -3.84 16.92 -11.67
C GLU A 265 -4.18 16.60 -10.20
N ILE A 266 -5.47 16.42 -9.89
CA ILE A 266 -5.90 16.07 -8.52
C ILE A 266 -5.36 14.69 -8.12
N PHE A 267 -5.45 13.71 -9.00
CA PHE A 267 -4.91 12.37 -8.77
C PHE A 267 -3.41 12.42 -8.48
N CYS A 268 -2.64 13.13 -9.31
CA CYS A 268 -1.21 13.32 -9.13
C CYS A 268 -0.86 13.98 -7.78
N ILE A 269 -1.59 15.01 -7.36
CA ILE A 269 -1.40 15.65 -6.04
C ILE A 269 -1.63 14.65 -4.91
N ILE A 270 -2.73 13.90 -4.97
CA ILE A 270 -3.07 12.92 -3.93
C ILE A 270 -1.98 11.83 -3.88
N MET A 271 -1.60 11.25 -5.02
CA MET A 271 -0.61 10.16 -5.03
C MET A 271 0.75 10.61 -4.48
N ASN A 272 1.18 11.84 -4.79
CA ASN A 272 2.44 12.41 -4.29
C ASN A 272 2.42 12.78 -2.80
N THR A 273 1.28 12.76 -2.13
CA THR A 273 1.23 13.05 -0.69
C THR A 273 1.94 11.98 0.14
N ILE A 274 1.92 10.72 -0.31
CA ILE A 274 2.70 9.63 0.28
C ILE A 274 4.18 9.75 -0.12
N ASN A 275 4.46 10.06 -1.40
CA ASN A 275 5.85 10.29 -1.83
C ASN A 275 6.51 11.45 -1.05
N ALA A 276 5.73 12.47 -0.69
CA ALA A 276 6.19 13.63 0.05
C ALA A 276 6.71 13.28 1.45
N ARG A 277 6.07 12.35 2.17
CA ARG A 277 6.59 11.92 3.50
C ARG A 277 7.91 11.17 3.37
N SER A 278 8.04 10.33 2.33
CA SER A 278 9.28 9.61 2.05
C SER A 278 10.42 10.57 1.68
N ALA A 279 10.13 11.66 0.96
CA ALA A 279 11.12 12.69 0.68
C ALA A 279 11.63 13.41 1.95
N VAL A 280 10.76 13.66 2.94
CA VAL A 280 11.17 14.20 4.26
C VAL A 280 12.09 13.24 4.99
N ALA A 281 11.74 11.95 5.00
CA ALA A 281 12.53 10.91 5.63
C ALA A 281 13.92 10.75 4.97
N LEU A 282 13.98 10.75 3.64
CA LEU A 282 15.25 10.72 2.91
C LEU A 282 16.14 11.93 3.23
N ASP A 283 15.56 13.13 3.40
CA ASP A 283 16.33 14.30 3.87
C ASP A 283 16.94 14.08 5.25
N GLN A 284 16.24 13.38 6.15
CA GLN A 284 16.75 13.03 7.47
C GLN A 284 17.92 12.03 7.35
N PHE A 285 17.78 10.99 6.53
CA PHE A 285 18.84 10.00 6.33
C PHE A 285 20.08 10.58 5.66
N ILE A 286 19.93 11.43 4.64
CA ILE A 286 21.05 12.19 4.04
C ILE A 286 21.75 13.06 5.10
N SER A 287 20.98 13.74 5.95
CA SER A 287 21.55 14.59 7.00
C SER A 287 22.25 13.77 8.08
N PHE A 288 21.80 12.54 8.31
CA PHE A 288 22.39 11.61 9.26
C PHE A 288 23.70 11.03 8.72
N GLU A 289 23.71 10.56 7.46
CA GLU A 289 24.90 10.10 6.72
C GLU A 289 25.99 11.17 6.70
N LYS A 290 25.65 12.42 6.39
CA LYS A 290 26.61 13.54 6.42
C LYS A 290 27.25 13.78 7.78
N LYS A 291 26.59 13.42 8.88
CA LYS A 291 27.10 13.61 10.24
C LYS A 291 27.89 12.42 10.76
N LYS A 292 27.53 11.20 10.34
CA LYS A 292 28.07 9.95 10.87
C LYS A 292 29.05 9.25 9.94
N GLY A 293 29.07 9.64 8.66
CA GLY A 293 29.74 8.88 7.61
C GLY A 293 28.88 7.70 7.17
N GLU A 294 29.54 6.60 6.82
CA GLU A 294 28.89 5.33 6.45
C GLU A 294 27.96 4.84 7.57
N ILE A 295 26.75 4.43 7.22
CA ILE A 295 25.71 4.04 8.18
C ILE A 295 25.58 2.52 8.22
N ASN A 296 25.80 1.93 9.39
CA ASN A 296 25.43 0.55 9.66
C ASN A 296 24.17 0.50 10.54
N TRP A 297 23.00 0.31 9.92
CA TRP A 297 21.72 0.29 10.64
C TRP A 297 21.61 -0.82 11.68
N TRP A 298 22.26 -1.97 11.49
CA TRP A 298 22.19 -3.07 12.46
C TRP A 298 22.79 -2.71 13.83
N GLN A 299 23.66 -1.70 13.88
CA GLN A 299 24.30 -1.22 15.11
C GLN A 299 23.60 -0.02 15.76
N LEU A 300 22.57 0.53 15.12
CA LEU A 300 21.89 1.74 15.59
C LEU A 300 20.65 1.45 16.43
N GLU A 301 20.22 2.44 17.20
CA GLU A 301 19.04 2.37 18.04
C GLU A 301 17.78 2.87 17.32
N ARG A 302 16.60 2.53 17.86
CA ARG A 302 15.30 2.93 17.32
C ARG A 302 15.19 4.44 17.06
N LYS A 303 15.73 5.27 17.95
CA LYS A 303 15.66 6.73 17.85
C LYS A 303 16.37 7.30 16.62
N ASP A 304 17.35 6.58 16.09
CA ASP A 304 18.14 7.00 14.92
C ASP A 304 17.45 6.60 13.59
N MET A 305 16.58 5.59 13.62
CA MET A 305 15.89 5.05 12.45
C MET A 305 14.50 5.63 12.20
N ILE A 306 13.90 6.23 13.23
CA ILE A 306 12.53 6.72 13.14
C ILE A 306 12.47 8.16 12.66
N VAL A 307 11.61 8.37 11.67
CA VAL A 307 11.23 9.71 11.19
C VAL A 307 9.89 10.08 11.80
N ASP A 308 9.95 10.89 12.84
CA ASP A 308 8.75 11.41 13.50
C ASP A 308 8.11 12.51 12.65
N MET A 309 7.00 12.17 11.99
CA MET A 309 6.24 13.08 11.13
C MET A 309 5.33 14.04 11.92
N GLU A 310 5.20 13.87 13.24
CA GLU A 310 4.44 14.79 14.11
C GLU A 310 5.27 16.02 14.50
N LYS A 311 6.59 15.97 14.32
CA LYS A 311 7.47 17.14 14.51
C LYS A 311 7.06 18.27 13.56
N PRO A 312 6.84 19.51 14.06
CA PRO A 312 6.40 20.64 13.23
C PRO A 312 7.30 20.91 12.03
N SER A 313 8.62 20.75 12.18
CA SER A 313 9.59 20.94 11.09
C SER A 313 9.42 19.89 9.97
N ASN A 314 9.19 18.63 10.32
CA ASN A 314 8.95 17.56 9.36
C ASN A 314 7.58 17.72 8.68
N PHE A 315 6.57 18.15 9.43
CA PHE A 315 5.25 18.46 8.92
C PHE A 315 5.27 19.62 7.90
N LEU A 316 6.02 20.69 8.16
CA LEU A 316 6.22 21.79 7.21
C LEU A 316 6.96 21.34 5.94
N LYS A 317 8.03 20.54 6.09
CA LYS A 317 8.74 19.95 4.93
C LYS A 317 7.83 19.04 4.12
N TRP A 318 6.93 18.31 4.77
CA TRP A 318 5.95 17.47 4.10
C TRP A 318 5.01 18.30 3.23
N PHE A 319 4.47 19.41 3.74
CA PHE A 319 3.66 20.34 2.93
C PHE A 319 4.45 20.94 1.76
N TYR A 320 5.71 21.30 1.97
CA TYR A 320 6.58 21.74 0.89
C TYR A 320 6.69 20.69 -0.22
N TYR A 321 6.91 19.42 0.13
CA TYR A 321 6.99 18.34 -0.86
C TYR A 321 5.63 18.01 -1.50
N ILE A 322 4.52 18.07 -0.75
CA ILE A 322 3.16 17.95 -1.33
C ILE A 322 2.98 18.98 -2.44
N TRP A 323 3.43 20.22 -2.23
CA TRP A 323 3.36 21.26 -3.25
C TRP A 323 4.33 21.02 -4.40
N LYS A 324 5.59 20.69 -4.11
CA LYS A 324 6.67 20.59 -5.10
C LYS A 324 6.59 19.37 -6.01
N LEU A 325 6.38 18.18 -5.44
CA LEU A 325 6.52 16.91 -6.16
C LEU A 325 5.56 16.76 -7.36
N PRO A 326 4.26 17.14 -7.27
CA PRO A 326 3.35 17.07 -8.42
C PRO A 326 3.75 17.97 -9.59
N GLY A 327 4.58 18.99 -9.34
CA GLY A 327 5.10 19.90 -10.38
C GLY A 327 6.32 19.36 -11.12
N LEU A 328 6.89 18.24 -10.67
CA LEU A 328 8.00 17.58 -11.35
C LEU A 328 7.43 16.79 -12.53
N MET A 329 7.77 17.22 -13.75
CA MET A 329 7.50 16.52 -14.99
C MET A 329 8.82 16.04 -15.57
#